data_AF-A0A1V1PIY9-F1
#
_entry.id   AF-A0A1V1PIY9-F1
#
_cell.length_a   1.000
_cell.length_b   1.000
_cell.length_c   1.000
_cell.angle_alpha   90.00
_cell.angle_beta   90.00
_cell.angle_gamma   90.00
#
_symmetry.space_group_name_H-M   'P 1'
#
loop_
_entity.id
_entity.type
_entity.pdbx_description
1 polymer ?
#
loop_
_entity_poly.entity_id
_entity_poly.type
_entity_poly.pdbx_seq_one_letter_code
_entity_poly.pdbx_strand_id
1 'polypeptide(L)'
;MKLPSLTAYAKAQAFGMAVSFAIALHYANQMGLGLAIYVIGAAACWLAFEFIQGRREPSHLSDAKTLTRAMAIGLALPWGGFLLAYLLNALRP
;
A
#
# COMPACT_ATOMS: atom_id res chain seq x y z
N MET A 1 18.63 -11.41 -19.81
CA MET A 1 17.24 -11.71 -19.39
C MET A 1 16.39 -10.47 -19.64
N LYS A 2 15.32 -10.56 -20.44
CA LYS A 2 14.32 -9.48 -20.52
C LYS A 2 13.48 -9.55 -19.24
N LEU A 3 13.51 -8.50 -18.43
CA LEU A 3 12.61 -8.39 -17.27
C LEU A 3 11.16 -8.44 -17.79
N PRO A 4 10.27 -9.26 -17.18
CA PRO A 4 8.87 -9.28 -17.57
C PRO A 4 8.29 -7.87 -17.44
N SER A 5 7.63 -7.39 -18.49
CA SER A 5 7.01 -6.07 -18.49
C SER A 5 5.93 -6.03 -17.41
N LEU A 6 6.00 -5.04 -16.52
CA LEU A 6 4.95 -4.80 -15.52
C LEU A 6 3.58 -4.64 -16.21
N THR A 7 2.59 -5.39 -15.72
CA THR A 7 1.21 -5.28 -16.21
C THR A 7 0.62 -3.90 -15.90
N ALA A 8 -0.42 -3.51 -16.65
CA ALA A 8 -1.11 -2.25 -16.39
C ALA A 8 -1.69 -2.20 -14.95
N TYR A 9 -2.17 -3.33 -14.45
CA TYR A 9 -2.60 -3.50 -13.05
C TYR A 9 -1.49 -3.15 -12.06
N ALA A 10 -0.31 -3.77 -12.21
CA ALA A 10 0.80 -3.56 -11.31
C ALA A 10 1.27 -2.09 -11.30
N LYS A 11 1.24 -1.44 -12.46
CA LYS A 11 1.55 0.00 -12.57
C LYS A 11 0.52 0.87 -11.84
N ALA A 12 -0.77 0.58 -12.00
CA ALA A 12 -1.84 1.34 -11.34
C ALA A 12 -1.80 1.17 -9.81
N GLN A 13 -1.60 -0.06 -9.33
CA GLN A 13 -1.44 -0.34 -7.89
C GLN A 13 -0.18 0.33 -7.33
N ALA A 14 0.96 0.23 -8.03
CA ALA A 14 2.21 0.87 -7.61
C ALA A 14 2.08 2.40 -7.54
N PHE A 15 1.38 3.02 -8.50
CA PHE A 15 1.08 4.45 -8.46
C PHE A 15 0.24 4.81 -7.23
N GLY A 16 -0.86 4.08 -6.99
CA GLY A 16 -1.70 4.28 -5.80
C GLY A 16 -0.90 4.14 -4.50
N MET A 17 -0.05 3.11 -4.41
CA MET A 17 0.85 2.90 -3.27
C MET A 17 1.82 4.06 -3.08
N ALA A 18 2.50 4.51 -4.14
CA ALA A 18 3.47 5.59 -4.04
C ALA A 18 2.84 6.90 -3.53
N VAL A 19 1.67 7.26 -4.09
CA VAL A 19 0.93 8.47 -3.70
C VAL A 19 0.47 8.37 -2.25
N SER A 20 -0.23 7.28 -1.89
CA SER A 20 -0.74 7.12 -0.53
C SER A 20 0.37 6.96 0.49
N PHE A 21 1.46 6.25 0.15
CA PHE A 21 2.61 6.11 1.03
C PHE A 21 3.27 7.44 1.33
N ALA A 22 3.44 8.32 0.34
CA ALA A 22 3.99 9.66 0.55
C ALA A 22 3.09 10.50 1.47
N ILE A 23 1.77 10.45 1.26
CA ILE A 23 0.79 11.19 2.09
C ILE A 23 0.79 10.65 3.52
N ALA A 24 0.63 9.33 3.69
CA ALA A 24 0.59 8.70 5.00
C ALA A 24 1.93 8.85 5.75
N LEU A 25 3.07 8.80 5.06
CA LEU A 25 4.38 9.08 5.64
C LEU A 25 4.48 10.54 6.11
N HIS A 26 4.00 11.50 5.31
CA HIS A 26 3.97 12.90 5.70
C HIS A 26 3.16 13.10 6.98
N TYR A 27 1.96 12.53 7.07
CA TYR A 27 1.14 12.60 8.27
C TYR A 27 1.78 11.88 9.47
N ALA A 28 2.37 10.69 9.25
CA ALA A 28 3.07 9.97 10.31
C ALA A 28 4.20 10.81 10.90
N ASN A 29 4.95 11.51 10.04
CA ASN A 29 6.01 12.42 10.47
C ASN A 29 5.47 13.65 11.23
N GLN A 30 4.43 14.31 10.70
CA GLN A 30 3.80 15.48 11.35
C GLN A 30 3.24 15.16 12.74
N MET A 31 2.74 13.94 12.93
CA MET A 31 2.18 13.48 14.22
C MET A 31 3.24 12.89 15.16
N GLY A 32 4.52 12.88 14.78
CA GLY A 32 5.59 12.29 15.59
C GLY A 32 5.45 10.78 15.78
N LEU A 33 4.77 10.09 14.87
CA LEU A 33 4.63 8.63 14.93
C LEU A 33 5.96 7.96 14.61
N GLY A 34 6.16 6.74 15.12
CA GLY A 34 7.35 5.95 14.81
C GLY A 34 7.40 5.59 13.32
N LEU A 35 8.26 6.28 12.55
CA LEU A 35 8.39 6.06 11.10
C LEU A 35 8.76 4.60 10.76
N ALA A 36 9.62 3.98 11.57
CA ALA A 36 9.97 2.56 11.39
C ALA A 36 8.72 1.66 11.52
N ILE A 37 7.86 1.92 12.51
CA ILE A 37 6.62 1.17 12.72
C ILE A 37 5.67 1.38 11.55
N TYR A 38 5.53 2.62 11.08
CA TYR A 38 4.72 2.94 9.89
C TYR A 38 5.18 2.14 8.67
N VAL A 39 6.48 2.16 8.35
CA VAL A 39 7.04 1.45 7.18
C VAL A 39 6.83 -0.06 7.31
N ILE A 40 7.11 -0.63 8.48
CA ILE A 40 6.92 -2.07 8.74
C ILE A 40 5.43 -2.44 8.58
N GLY A 41 4.53 -1.65 9.16
CA GLY A 41 3.09 -1.89 9.07
C GLY A 41 2.56 -1.78 7.64
N ALA A 42 3.02 -0.77 6.88
CA ALA A 42 2.62 -0.59 5.49
C ALA A 42 3.10 -1.77 4.63
N ALA A 43 4.35 -2.22 4.82
CA ALA A 43 4.90 -3.39 4.14
C ALA A 43 4.14 -4.67 4.53
N ALA A 44 3.81 -4.85 5.81
CA ALA A 44 3.05 -6.00 6.29
C ALA A 44 1.64 -6.04 5.69
N CYS A 45 0.94 -4.90 5.62
CA CYS A 45 -0.37 -4.80 5.00
C CYS A 45 -0.32 -5.13 3.50
N TRP A 46 0.68 -4.63 2.78
CA TRP A 46 0.86 -4.96 1.37
C TRP A 46 1.14 -6.46 1.17
N LEU A 47 2.07 -7.05 1.92
CA LEU A 47 2.38 -8.47 1.84
C LEU A 47 1.17 -9.35 2.20
N ALA A 48 0.40 -8.98 3.23
CA ALA A 48 -0.83 -9.67 3.58
C ALA A 48 -1.85 -9.62 2.45
N PHE A 49 -2.00 -8.48 1.78
CA PHE A 49 -2.87 -8.34 0.61
C PHE A 49 -2.40 -9.24 -0.55
N GLU A 50 -1.11 -9.22 -0.89
CA GLU A 50 -0.55 -10.06 -1.96
C GLU A 50 -0.76 -11.55 -1.68
N PHE A 51 -0.58 -11.98 -0.42
CA PHE A 51 -0.75 -13.38 -0.03
C PHE A 51 -2.21 -13.86 -0.11
N ILE A 52 -3.16 -13.01 0.31
CA ILE A 52 -4.58 -13.39 0.41
C ILE A 52 -5.31 -13.16 -0.91
N GLN A 53 -5.08 -12.02 -1.56
CA GLN A 53 -5.85 -11.55 -2.71
C GLN A 53 -5.04 -11.42 -4.00
N GLY A 54 -3.72 -11.24 -3.94
CA GLY A 54 -2.87 -11.07 -5.14
C GLY A 54 -3.03 -12.20 -6.17
N ARG A 55 -3.27 -13.44 -5.72
CA ARG A 55 -3.53 -14.60 -6.59
C ARG A 55 -4.92 -14.63 -7.24
N ARG A 56 -5.88 -13.86 -6.72
CA ARG A 56 -7.28 -13.83 -7.17
C ARG A 56 -7.60 -12.60 -8.01
N GLU A 57 -6.70 -11.62 -8.02
CA GLU A 57 -6.90 -10.38 -8.77
C GLU A 57 -6.68 -10.61 -10.28
N PRO A 58 -7.54 -10.05 -11.15
CA PRO A 58 -7.41 -10.18 -12.59
C PRO A 58 -6.29 -9.27 -13.13
N SER A 59 -5.04 -9.61 -12.81
CA SER A 59 -3.83 -8.83 -13.09
C SER A 59 -3.48 -8.68 -14.57
N HIS A 60 -4.14 -9.45 -15.44
CA HIS A 60 -3.99 -9.44 -16.90
C HIS A 60 -5.01 -8.54 -17.60
N LEU A 61 -6.07 -8.13 -16.91
CA LEU A 61 -7.08 -7.24 -17.49
C LEU A 61 -6.63 -5.78 -17.38
N SER A 62 -6.89 -5.01 -18.43
CA SER A 62 -6.53 -3.59 -18.53
C SER A 62 -7.75 -2.68 -18.71
N ASP A 63 -8.94 -3.16 -18.35
CA ASP A 63 -10.16 -2.38 -18.37
C ASP A 63 -10.18 -1.34 -17.24
N ALA A 64 -10.87 -0.23 -17.47
CA ALA A 64 -10.87 0.92 -16.55
C ALA A 64 -11.28 0.52 -15.12
N LYS A 65 -12.23 -0.42 -14.97
CA LYS A 65 -12.69 -0.90 -13.66
C LYS A 65 -11.61 -1.66 -12.90
N THR A 66 -10.84 -2.49 -13.59
CA THR A 66 -9.72 -3.23 -13.00
C THR A 66 -8.59 -2.28 -12.59
N LEU A 67 -8.27 -1.29 -13.42
CA LEU A 67 -7.23 -0.30 -13.11
C LEU A 67 -7.61 0.62 -11.94
N THR A 68 -8.86 1.07 -11.88
CA THR A 68 -9.33 1.88 -10.73
C THR A 68 -9.34 1.08 -9.44
N ARG A 69 -9.73 -0.21 -9.49
CA ARG A 69 -9.62 -1.12 -8.35
C ARG A 69 -8.17 -1.28 -7.89
N ALA A 70 -7.24 -1.54 -8.82
CA ALA A 70 -5.82 -1.68 -8.52
C ALA A 70 -5.26 -0.42 -7.82
N MET A 71 -5.60 0.76 -8.35
CA MET A 71 -5.22 2.04 -7.76
C MET A 71 -5.85 2.23 -6.36
N ALA A 72 -7.13 1.91 -6.18
CA ALA A 72 -7.81 2.02 -4.90
C ALA A 72 -7.20 1.11 -3.83
N ILE A 73 -6.83 -0.12 -4.20
CA ILE A 73 -6.08 -1.03 -3.34
C ILE A 73 -4.73 -0.42 -2.96
N GLY A 74 -3.97 0.05 -3.96
CA GLY A 74 -2.68 0.70 -3.71
C GLY A 74 -2.79 1.91 -2.79
N LEU A 75 -3.86 2.70 -2.92
CA LEU A 75 -4.14 3.83 -2.04
C LEU A 75 -4.48 3.40 -0.60
N ALA A 76 -5.14 2.27 -0.41
CA ALA A 76 -5.59 1.83 0.91
C ALA A 76 -4.46 1.24 1.78
N LEU A 77 -3.54 0.49 1.19
CA LEU A 77 -2.55 -0.32 1.93
C LEU A 77 -1.63 0.49 2.86
N PRO A 78 -1.07 1.64 2.47
CA PRO A 78 -0.19 2.42 3.35
C PRO A 78 -0.88 2.92 4.62
N TRP A 79 -2.20 3.15 4.58
CA TRP A 79 -2.96 3.58 5.76
C TRP A 79 -3.04 2.50 6.84
N GLY A 80 -2.90 1.22 6.48
CA GLY A 80 -2.79 0.15 7.48
C GLY A 80 -1.54 0.31 8.34
N GLY A 81 -0.41 0.69 7.73
CA GLY A 81 0.81 1.03 8.46
C GLY A 81 0.68 2.27 9.32
N PHE A 82 -0.01 3.30 8.81
CA PHE A 82 -0.30 4.52 9.56
C PHE A 82 -1.15 4.22 10.80
N LEU A 83 -2.22 3.44 10.64
CA LEU A 83 -3.10 3.05 11.73
C LEU A 83 -2.34 2.25 12.80
N LEU A 84 -1.48 1.31 12.38
CA LEU A 84 -0.64 0.57 13.32
C LEU A 84 0.29 1.49 14.11
N ALA A 85 0.99 2.40 13.43
CA ALA A 85 1.87 3.36 14.08
C ALA A 85 1.12 4.29 15.03
N TYR A 86 -0.09 4.72 14.64
CA TYR A 86 -0.96 5.55 15.46
C TYR A 86 -1.40 4.81 16.73
N LEU A 87 -1.89 3.57 16.60
CA LEU A 87 -2.32 2.75 17.74
C LEU A 87 -1.16 2.47 18.70
N LEU A 88 0.00 2.07 18.19
CA LEU A 88 1.16 1.81 19.04
C LEU A 88 1.67 3.08 19.72
N ASN A 89 1.57 4.24 19.07
CA ASN A 89 1.91 5.51 19.70
C ASN A 89 0.90 5.90 20.80
N ALA A 90 -0.39 5.66 20.58
CA ALA A 90 -1.43 5.92 21.58
C ALA A 90 -1.34 4.99 22.81
N LEU A 91 -0.73 3.81 22.65
CA LEU A 91 -0.47 2.84 23.72
C LEU A 91 0.86 3.06 24.43
N ARG A 92 1.67 4.05 24.01
CA ARG A 92 2.91 4.38 24.74
C ARG A 92 2.55 5.00 26.10
N PRO A 93 3.12 4.48 27.20
CA PRO A 93 2.90 5.02 28.54
C PRO A 93 3.50 6.43 28.72
#